data_AF-A0AAV3XJZ4-F1
#
_entry.id   AF-A0AAV3XJZ4-F1
#
_cell.length_a   1.000
_cell.length_b   1.000
_cell.length_c   1.000
_cell.angle_alpha   90.00
_cell.angle_beta   90.00
_cell.angle_gamma   90.00
#
_symmetry.space_group_name_H-M   'P 1'
#
loop_
_entity.id
_entity.type
_entity.pdbx_description
1 polymer ?
#
loop_
_entity_poly.entity_id
_entity_poly.type
_entity_poly.pdbx_seq_one_letter_code
_entity_poly.pdbx_strand_id
1 'polypeptide(L)'
;MCQQLSNYPEVKIAYLVQKVVKYFPEKPFYVMGVERHRGWFELDSARHDNSLIDRLANELQFPGNAYIIILNNNTNNIAKKLRQVEQSAIYPG
;
A
#
# COMPACT_ATOMS: atom_id res chain seq x y z
N MET A 1 -5.21 -11.10 -3.02
CA MET A 1 -4.73 -9.70 -3.07
C MET A 1 -4.48 -9.22 -4.49
N CYS A 2 -3.67 -9.92 -5.32
CA CYS A 2 -3.41 -9.49 -6.72
C CYS A 2 -4.69 -9.14 -7.49
N GLN A 3 -5.68 -10.04 -7.49
CA GLN A 3 -6.96 -9.83 -8.18
C GLN A 3 -7.81 -8.68 -7.61
N GLN A 4 -7.69 -8.37 -6.32
CA GLN A 4 -8.38 -7.21 -5.75
C GLN A 4 -7.73 -5.91 -6.22
N LEU A 5 -6.39 -5.88 -6.28
CA LEU A 5 -5.62 -4.73 -6.75
C LEU A 5 -5.77 -4.49 -8.26
N SER A 6 -6.06 -5.52 -9.06
CA SER A 6 -6.35 -5.38 -10.50
C SER A 6 -7.55 -4.46 -10.79
N ASN A 7 -8.43 -4.21 -9.81
CA ASN A 7 -9.54 -3.25 -9.95
C ASN A 7 -9.10 -1.77 -9.87
N TYR A 8 -7.82 -1.50 -9.58
CA TYR A 8 -7.27 -0.16 -9.42
C TYR A 8 -6.16 0.09 -10.45
N PRO A 9 -6.50 0.52 -11.68
CA PRO A 9 -5.52 0.71 -12.75
C PRO A 9 -4.44 1.77 -12.42
N GLU A 10 -4.68 2.64 -11.45
CA GLU A 10 -3.70 3.59 -10.94
C GLU A 10 -2.60 2.93 -10.08
N VAL A 11 -2.83 1.73 -9.55
CA VAL A 11 -1.84 0.98 -8.75
C VAL A 11 -0.85 0.30 -9.69
N LYS A 12 0.43 0.66 -9.59
CA LYS A 12 1.51 0.04 -10.36
C LYS A 12 2.03 -1.20 -9.66
N ILE A 13 2.28 -1.09 -8.36
CA ILE A 13 2.74 -2.19 -7.51
C ILE A 13 2.35 -1.89 -6.07
N ALA A 14 1.95 -2.92 -5.33
CA ALA A 14 1.76 -2.84 -3.89
C ALA A 14 2.79 -3.69 -3.16
N TYR A 15 3.07 -3.34 -1.91
CA TYR A 15 3.92 -4.11 -1.01
C TYR A 15 3.13 -4.39 0.26
N LEU A 16 2.86 -5.65 0.58
CA LEU A 16 2.17 -6.04 1.80
C LEU A 16 3.13 -6.74 2.75
N VAL A 17 3.26 -6.23 3.97
CA VAL A 17 4.07 -6.85 5.01
C VAL A 17 3.29 -6.95 6.31
N GLN A 18 3.56 -8.00 7.09
CA GLN A 18 3.06 -8.11 8.46
C GLN A 18 4.07 -7.47 9.42
N LYS A 19 3.65 -6.42 10.12
CA LYS A 19 4.43 -5.76 11.17
C LYS A 19 4.30 -6.53 12.47
N VAL A 20 5.42 -6.95 13.05
CA VAL A 20 5.46 -7.45 14.42
C VAL A 20 5.27 -6.28 15.38
N VAL A 21 4.18 -6.31 16.16
CA VAL A 21 3.83 -5.26 17.12
C VAL A 21 4.17 -5.68 18.55
N LYS A 22 4.63 -4.74 19.37
CA LYS A 22 5.07 -5.02 20.75
C LYS A 22 3.92 -5.20 21.73
N TYR A 23 2.85 -4.42 21.58
CA TYR A 23 1.78 -4.31 22.58
C TYR A 23 0.63 -5.32 22.39
N PHE A 24 0.36 -5.74 21.15
CA PHE A 24 -0.72 -6.67 20.81
C PHE A 24 -0.26 -7.73 19.80
N PRO A 25 0.74 -8.58 20.14
CA PRO A 25 1.32 -9.54 19.21
C PRO A 25 0.30 -10.56 18.66
N GLU A 26 -0.77 -10.84 19.40
CA GLU A 26 -1.88 -11.71 19.01
C GLU A 26 -2.77 -11.11 17.91
N LYS A 27 -2.67 -9.79 17.66
CA LYS A 27 -3.41 -9.10 16.61
C LYS A 27 -2.47 -8.81 15.44
N PRO A 28 -2.54 -9.55 14.33
CA PRO A 28 -1.69 -9.29 13.18
C PRO A 28 -1.98 -7.90 12.62
N PHE A 29 -0.92 -7.14 12.37
CA PHE A 29 -0.99 -5.80 11.81
C PHE A 29 -0.23 -5.77 10.50
N TYR A 30 -0.88 -5.32 9.44
CA TYR A 30 -0.33 -5.26 8.11
C TYR A 30 -0.02 -3.82 7.72
N VAL A 31 1.03 -3.64 6.91
CA VAL A 31 1.34 -2.38 6.26
C VAL A 31 1.33 -2.62 4.76
N MET A 32 0.52 -1.86 4.04
CA MET A 32 0.47 -1.87 2.58
C MET A 32 1.10 -0.59 2.04
N GLY A 33 2.24 -0.69 1.37
CA GLY A 33 2.79 0.40 0.57
C GLY A 33 2.27 0.31 -0.86
N VAL A 34 1.77 1.40 -1.43
CA VAL A 34 1.22 1.44 -2.78
C VAL A 34 2.02 2.41 -3.64
N GLU A 35 2.71 1.90 -4.65
CA GLU A 35 3.29 2.72 -5.71
C GLU A 35 2.28 2.84 -6.85
N ARG A 36 2.02 4.06 -7.29
CA ARG A 36 1.05 4.38 -8.33
C ARG A 36 1.72 4.85 -9.60
N HIS A 37 1.01 4.76 -10.72
CA HIS A 37 1.35 5.50 -11.92
C HIS A 37 1.26 7.01 -11.62
N ARG A 38 2.31 7.78 -11.93
CA ARG A 38 2.34 9.24 -11.80
C ARG A 38 2.37 9.87 -13.17
N GLY A 39 1.39 10.70 -13.49
CA GLY A 39 1.49 11.65 -14.60
C GLY A 39 2.46 12.78 -14.26
N TRP A 40 3.23 13.27 -15.24
CA TRP A 40 4.21 14.35 -15.06
C TRP A 40 3.60 15.71 -14.62
N PHE A 41 2.27 15.86 -14.62
CA PHE A 41 1.56 17.12 -14.36
C PHE A 41 0.51 17.05 -13.22
N GLU A 42 0.60 16.08 -12.31
CA GLU A 42 -0.37 15.97 -11.21
C GLU A 42 -0.16 17.03 -10.11
N LEU A 43 -0.77 18.20 -10.31
CA LEU A 43 -0.81 19.31 -9.36
C LEU A 43 -1.58 18.97 -8.07
N ASP A 44 -2.58 18.08 -8.13
CA ASP A 44 -3.42 17.69 -6.96
C ASP A 44 -3.12 16.26 -6.47
N SER A 45 -1.83 15.90 -6.41
CA SER A 45 -1.39 14.54 -6.06
C SER A 45 -1.83 14.10 -4.66
N ALA A 46 -1.91 15.03 -3.69
CA ALA A 46 -2.31 14.69 -2.31
C ALA A 46 -3.79 14.31 -2.19
N ARG A 47 -4.70 15.01 -2.90
CA ARG A 47 -6.12 14.66 -2.89
C ARG A 47 -6.37 13.31 -3.55
N HIS A 48 -5.68 13.02 -4.67
CA HIS A 48 -5.75 11.72 -5.32
C HIS A 48 -5.18 10.60 -4.45
N ASP A 49 -4.07 10.86 -3.76
CA ASP A 49 -3.45 9.89 -2.83
C ASP A 49 -4.44 9.53 -1.70
N ASN A 50 -5.12 10.52 -1.09
CA ASN A 50 -6.12 10.27 -0.05
C ASN A 50 -7.35 9.50 -0.58
N SER A 51 -7.89 9.89 -1.74
CA SER A 51 -9.03 9.20 -2.36
C SER A 51 -8.71 7.73 -2.70
N LEU A 52 -7.49 7.45 -3.15
CA LEU A 52 -7.03 6.08 -3.37
C LEU A 52 -6.89 5.31 -2.05
N ILE A 53 -6.29 5.91 -1.02
CA ILE A 53 -6.21 5.29 0.31
C ILE A 53 -7.59 4.93 0.84
N ASP A 54 -8.55 5.86 0.76
CA ASP A 54 -9.91 5.64 1.25
C ASP A 54 -10.60 4.49 0.51
N ARG A 55 -10.50 4.44 -0.82
CA ARG A 55 -11.05 3.31 -1.60
C ARG A 55 -10.40 1.98 -1.22
N LEU A 56 -9.07 1.92 -1.20
CA LEU A 56 -8.36 0.70 -0.84
C LEU A 56 -8.67 0.25 0.59
N ALA A 57 -8.81 1.18 1.54
CA ALA A 57 -9.13 0.86 2.94
C ALA A 57 -10.55 0.31 3.11
N ASN A 58 -11.50 0.78 2.30
CA ASN A 58 -12.90 0.37 2.40
C ASN A 58 -13.23 -0.89 1.57
N GLU A 59 -12.54 -1.09 0.45
CA GLU A 59 -12.90 -2.13 -0.52
C GLU A 59 -11.97 -3.35 -0.47
N LEU A 60 -10.70 -3.20 -0.04
CA LEU A 60 -9.80 -4.34 0.06
C LEU A 60 -10.07 -5.17 1.32
N GLN A 61 -10.10 -6.47 1.12
CA GLN A 61 -10.14 -7.44 2.21
C GLN A 61 -8.73 -7.79 2.66
N PHE A 62 -8.43 -7.47 3.92
CA PHE A 62 -7.20 -7.86 4.60
C PHE A 62 -7.47 -8.97 5.63
N PRO A 63 -6.51 -9.89 5.86
CA PRO A 63 -6.63 -10.93 6.89
C PRO A 63 -6.54 -10.38 8.33
N GLY A 64 -6.37 -9.07 8.51
CA GLY A 64 -6.28 -8.40 9.80
C GLY A 64 -6.30 -6.88 9.63
N ASN A 65 -5.87 -6.15 10.66
CA ASN A 65 -5.78 -4.69 10.58
C ASN A 65 -4.69 -4.28 9.59
N ALA A 66 -4.97 -3.31 8.74
CA ALA A 66 -4.01 -2.82 7.75
C ALA A 66 -3.85 -1.31 7.82
N TYR A 67 -2.63 -0.84 7.54
CA TYR A 67 -2.31 0.57 7.35
C TYR A 67 -1.77 0.79 5.95
N ILE A 68 -2.40 1.68 5.19
CA ILE A 68 -2.10 1.91 3.77
C ILE A 68 -1.30 3.20 3.62
N ILE A 69 -0.24 3.16 2.81
CA ILE A 69 0.68 4.28 2.58
C ILE A 69 0.93 4.41 1.09
N ILE A 70 0.69 5.60 0.51
CA ILE A 70 1.17 5.88 -0.86
C ILE A 70 2.68 6.10 -0.84
N LEU A 71 3.39 5.33 -1.67
CA LEU A 71 4.83 5.40 -1.82
C LEU A 71 5.21 6.52 -2.78
N ASN A 72 5.83 7.56 -2.25
CA ASN A 72 6.34 8.71 -2.98
C ASN A 72 7.69 9.18 -2.41
N ASN A 73 8.20 10.32 -2.91
CA ASN A 73 9.48 10.87 -2.48
C ASN A 73 9.58 11.11 -0.96
N ASN A 74 8.47 11.43 -0.29
CA ASN A 74 8.43 11.70 1.15
C ASN A 74 8.45 10.41 1.98
N THR A 75 8.01 9.27 1.42
CA THR A 75 7.94 7.98 2.11
C THR A 75 9.02 7.00 1.64
N ASN A 76 10.07 7.49 0.99
CA ASN A 76 11.15 6.67 0.41
C ASN A 76 11.81 5.73 1.43
N ASN A 77 11.97 6.16 2.68
CA ASN A 77 12.54 5.32 3.74
C ASN A 77 11.67 4.10 4.05
N ILE A 78 10.35 4.26 4.00
CA ILE A 78 9.39 3.17 4.20
C ILE A 78 9.40 2.25 2.98
N ALA A 79 9.38 2.81 1.76
CA ALA A 79 9.45 2.06 0.52
C ALA A 79 10.67 1.11 0.49
N LYS A 80 11.85 1.60 0.89
CA LYS A 80 13.07 0.79 1.00
C LYS A 80 12.90 -0.40 1.94
N LYS A 81 12.31 -0.19 3.11
CA LYS A 81 12.08 -1.26 4.10
C LYS A 81 11.08 -2.29 3.59
N LEU A 82 9.99 -1.85 2.96
CA LEU A 82 8.98 -2.76 2.41
C LEU A 82 9.58 -3.64 1.31
N ARG A 83 10.36 -3.05 0.39
CA ARG A 83 11.04 -3.77 -0.70
C ARG A 83 12.07 -4.82 -0.23
N GLN A 84 12.61 -4.68 0.97
CA GLN A 84 13.57 -5.65 1.54
C GLN A 84 12.89 -6.88 2.13
N VAL A 85 11.58 -6.84 2.38
CA VAL A 85 10.85 -8.01 2.87
C VAL A 85 10.57 -8.94 1.69
N GLU A 86 11.04 -10.18 1.80
CA GLU A 86 10.80 -11.20 0.79
C GLU A 86 9.30 -11.41 0.55
N GLN A 87 8.93 -11.61 -0.71
CA GLN A 87 7.54 -11.85 -1.14
C GLN A 87 6.54 -10.73 -0.77
N SER A 88 7.03 -9.55 -0.39
CA SER A 88 6.17 -8.40 -0.08
C SER A 88 5.50 -7.81 -1.32
N ALA A 89 6.16 -7.88 -2.48
CA ALA A 89 5.72 -7.27 -3.72
C ALA A 89 4.51 -8.00 -4.32
N ILE A 90 3.48 -7.22 -4.66
CA ILE A 90 2.23 -7.66 -5.26
C ILE A 90 2.00 -6.83 -6.52
N TYR A 91 2.02 -7.52 -7.65
CA TYR A 91 1.74 -6.94 -8.96
C TYR A 91 0.26 -7.14 -9.28
N PRO A 92 -0.51 -6.08 -9.53
CA PRO A 92 -1.85 -6.19 -10.10
C PRO A 92 -1.74 -6.97 -11.43
N GLY A 93 -2.63 -7.95 -11.61
CA GLY A 93 -2.73 -8.72 -12.85
C GLY A 93 -3.53 -8.01 -13.93
#